data_AF-A0A4Y7RM20-F1
#
_entry.id   AF-A0A4Y7RM20-F1
#
_cell.length_a   1.000
_cell.length_b   1.000
_cell.length_c   1.000
_cell.angle_alpha   90.00
_cell.angle_beta   90.00
_cell.angle_gamma   90.00
#
_symmetry.space_group_name_H-M   'P 1'
#
loop_
_entity.id
_entity.type
_entity.pdbx_description
1 polymer ?
#
loop_
_entity_poly.entity_id
_entity_poly.type
_entity_poly.pdbx_seq_one_letter_code
_entity_poly.pdbx_strand_id
1 'polypeptide(L)'
;MGKSDSTGKGMKPEEIRAAMYLNRVKLKDIANDAGVSIGRIHQVIYKIGRNKGYRIRPYIAKAIGKTVEEVWPDETNKESGEACQRACL
;
A
#
# COMPACT_ATOMS: atom_id res chain seq x y z
N MET A 1 27.05 -1.99 4.61
CA MET A 1 25.83 -1.62 3.85
C MET A 1 24.68 -2.51 4.29
N GLY A 2 23.50 -1.95 4.56
CA GLY A 2 22.25 -2.70 4.76
C GLY A 2 21.69 -2.66 6.18
N LYS A 3 21.10 -1.53 6.60
CA LYS A 3 20.17 -1.51 7.74
C LYS A 3 18.82 -2.03 7.24
N SER A 4 18.50 -3.27 7.54
CA SER A 4 17.17 -3.84 7.41
C SER A 4 16.31 -3.35 8.59
N ASP A 5 15.80 -2.12 8.48
CA ASP A 5 14.83 -1.59 9.42
C ASP A 5 13.45 -2.17 9.14
N SER A 6 13.22 -3.39 9.63
CA SER A 6 11.91 -4.02 9.77
C SER A 6 11.07 -3.27 10.82
N THR A 7 10.41 -2.19 10.40
CA THR A 7 9.40 -1.49 11.22
C THR A 7 8.25 -1.04 10.32
N GLY A 8 7.22 -1.88 10.14
CA GLY A 8 5.85 -1.51 9.76
C GLY A 8 5.65 -0.43 8.68
N LYS A 9 6.62 -0.22 7.80
CA LYS A 9 6.62 0.86 6.81
C LYS A 9 6.08 0.26 5.53
N GLY A 10 4.91 0.73 5.11
CA GLY A 10 4.39 0.41 3.80
C GLY A 10 5.40 0.66 2.71
N MET A 11 5.19 -0.01 1.59
CA MET A 11 6.03 0.15 0.42
C MET A 11 6.15 1.62 0.02
N LYS A 12 7.38 2.03 -0.26
CA LYS A 12 7.67 3.36 -0.78
C LYS A 12 7.12 3.52 -2.19
N PRO A 13 6.84 4.75 -2.64
CA PRO A 13 6.39 5.01 -4.02
C PRO A 13 7.31 4.37 -5.08
N GLU A 14 8.62 4.38 -4.86
CA GLU A 14 9.59 3.78 -5.79
C GLU A 14 9.47 2.25 -5.82
N GLU A 15 9.24 1.62 -4.67
CA GLU A 15 9.07 0.17 -4.55
C GLU A 15 7.77 -0.30 -5.21
N ILE A 16 6.69 0.48 -5.09
CA ILE A 16 5.44 0.22 -5.80
C ILE A 16 5.68 0.26 -7.31
N ARG A 17 6.41 1.26 -7.81
CA ARG A 17 6.75 1.34 -9.24
C ARG A 17 7.65 0.20 -9.71
N ALA A 18 8.63 -0.20 -8.89
CA ALA A 18 9.46 -1.35 -9.19
C ALA A 18 8.63 -2.65 -9.26
N ALA A 19 7.70 -2.84 -8.32
CA ALA A 19 6.78 -3.98 -8.31
C ALA A 19 5.85 -3.99 -9.54
N MET A 20 5.34 -2.82 -9.95
CA MET A 20 4.57 -2.70 -11.19
C MET A 20 5.38 -3.09 -12.43
N TYR A 21 6.64 -2.66 -12.49
CA TYR A 21 7.55 -3.02 -13.58
C TYR A 21 7.81 -4.53 -13.63
N LEU A 22 8.09 -5.15 -12.48
CA LEU A 22 8.31 -6.60 -12.38
C LEU A 22 7.07 -7.41 -12.78
N ASN A 23 5.88 -6.95 -12.43
CA ASN A 23 4.61 -7.58 -12.80
C ASN A 23 4.12 -7.22 -14.23
N ARG A 24 4.90 -6.42 -14.98
CA ARG A 24 4.54 -5.93 -16.32
C ARG A 24 3.20 -5.18 -16.39
N VAL A 25 2.80 -4.55 -15.29
CA VAL A 25 1.55 -3.78 -15.21
C VAL A 25 1.82 -2.32 -15.52
N LYS A 26 1.02 -1.74 -16.42
CA LYS A 26 1.09 -0.30 -16.72
C LYS A 26 0.08 0.45 -15.86
N LEU A 27 0.40 1.72 -15.54
CA LEU A 27 -0.52 2.62 -14.85
C LEU A 27 -1.85 2.79 -15.58
N LYS A 28 -1.83 2.74 -16.92
CA LYS A 28 -3.03 2.83 -17.77
C LYS A 28 -3.98 1.66 -17.54
N ASP A 29 -3.45 0.47 -17.31
CA ASP A 29 -4.27 -0.74 -17.13
C ASP A 29 -5.01 -0.65 -15.79
N ILE A 30 -4.29 -0.28 -14.73
CA ILE A 30 -4.88 -0.01 -13.40
C ILE A 30 -5.91 1.14 -13.46
N ALA A 31 -5.64 2.17 -14.26
CA ALA A 31 -6.55 3.31 -14.44
C ALA A 31 -7.88 2.89 -15.06
N ASN A 32 -7.81 2.05 -16.10
CA ASN A 32 -8.99 1.52 -16.77
C ASN A 32 -9.79 0.60 -15.84
N ASP A 33 -9.11 -0.30 -15.11
CA ASP A 33 -9.76 -1.23 -14.19
C ASP A 33 -10.44 -0.52 -13.02
N ALA A 34 -9.81 0.53 -12.49
CA ALA A 34 -10.34 1.32 -11.38
C ALA A 34 -11.33 2.41 -11.84
N GLY A 35 -11.46 2.66 -13.14
CA GLY A 35 -12.32 3.72 -13.70
C GLY A 35 -11.88 5.14 -13.30
N VAL A 36 -10.57 5.38 -13.16
CA VAL A 36 -10.01 6.66 -12.73
C VAL A 36 -8.95 7.19 -13.69
N SER A 37 -8.59 8.46 -13.57
CA SER A 37 -7.48 9.02 -14.34
C SER A 37 -6.11 8.53 -13.83
N ILE A 38 -5.13 8.45 -14.73
CA ILE A 38 -3.74 8.07 -14.40
C ILE A 38 -3.16 8.99 -13.32
N GLY A 39 -3.44 10.30 -13.40
CA GLY A 39 -3.01 11.28 -12.41
C GLY A 39 -3.54 10.97 -11.01
N ARG A 40 -4.76 10.41 -10.91
CA ARG A 40 -5.32 10.00 -9.64
C ARG A 40 -4.57 8.81 -9.03
N ILE A 41 -4.16 7.84 -9.83
CA ILE A 41 -3.30 6.74 -9.37
C ILE A 41 -1.95 7.27 -8.90
N HIS A 42 -1.37 8.20 -9.64
CA HIS A 42 -0.11 8.86 -9.25
C HIS A 42 -0.23 9.52 -7.87
N GLN A 43 -1.33 10.24 -7.62
CA GLN A 43 -1.62 10.83 -6.31
C GLN A 43 -1.69 9.79 -5.19
N VAL A 44 -2.28 8.61 -5.45
CA VAL A 44 -2.36 7.53 -4.44
C VAL A 44 -0.99 6.94 -4.12
N ILE A 45 -0.18 6.66 -5.15
CA ILE A 45 1.16 6.07 -5.00
C ILE A 45 2.06 7.01 -4.17
N TYR A 46 2.04 8.31 -4.47
CA TYR A 46 2.85 9.31 -3.77
C TYR A 46 2.19 9.88 -2.50
N LYS A 47 0.99 9.41 -2.14
CA LYS A 47 0.18 9.96 -1.04
C LYS A 47 -0.01 11.49 -1.13
N ILE A 48 -0.13 12.02 -2.35
CA ILE A 48 -0.31 13.44 -2.63
C ILE A 48 -1.81 13.77 -2.65
N GLY A 49 -2.24 14.67 -1.77
CA GLY A 49 -3.61 15.21 -1.74
C GLY A 49 -4.41 14.79 -0.50
N ARG A 50 -5.62 15.36 -0.34
CA ARG A 50 -6.47 15.12 0.84
C ARG A 50 -7.13 13.74 0.87
N ASN A 51 -7.30 13.11 -0.29
CA ASN A 51 -7.97 11.82 -0.40
C ASN A 51 -6.92 10.72 -0.53
N LYS A 52 -6.85 9.85 0.49
CA LYS A 52 -5.90 8.73 0.60
C LYS A 52 -6.12 7.60 -0.42
N GLY A 53 -7.18 7.69 -1.24
CA GLY A 53 -7.37 6.80 -2.38
C GLY A 53 -7.75 5.37 -2.01
N TYR A 54 -8.45 5.17 -0.89
CA TYR A 54 -8.84 3.84 -0.38
C TYR A 54 -9.51 2.94 -1.41
N ARG A 55 -10.28 3.51 -2.35
CA ARG A 55 -10.93 2.75 -3.43
C ARG A 55 -9.95 2.25 -4.50
N ILE A 56 -8.79 2.88 -4.65
CA ILE A 56 -7.80 2.60 -5.73
C ILE A 56 -6.71 1.64 -5.24
N ARG A 57 -6.36 1.71 -3.95
CA ARG A 57 -5.38 0.81 -3.32
C ARG A 57 -5.58 -0.67 -3.61
N PRO A 58 -6.79 -1.26 -3.49
CA PRO A 58 -6.99 -2.68 -3.79
C PRO A 58 -6.70 -3.04 -5.25
N TYR A 59 -6.97 -2.13 -6.20
CA TYR A 59 -6.65 -2.36 -7.62
C TYR A 59 -5.13 -2.39 -7.84
N ILE A 60 -4.40 -1.45 -7.22
CA ILE A 60 -2.94 -1.42 -7.34
C ILE A 60 -2.34 -2.65 -6.67
N ALA A 61 -2.78 -2.99 -5.45
CA ALA A 61 -2.30 -4.13 -4.69
C ALA A 61 -2.53 -5.45 -5.44
N LYS A 62 -3.75 -5.66 -5.95
CA LYS A 62 -4.10 -6.80 -6.81
C LYS A 62 -3.20 -6.88 -8.04
N ALA A 63 -2.94 -5.75 -8.69
CA ALA A 63 -2.14 -5.73 -9.91
C ALA A 63 -0.65 -6.07 -9.68
N ILE A 64 -0.11 -5.77 -8.49
CA ILE A 64 1.26 -6.14 -8.11
C ILE A 64 1.35 -7.48 -7.37
N GLY A 65 0.22 -8.19 -7.19
CA GLY A 65 0.15 -9.48 -6.51
C GLY A 65 0.40 -9.41 -5.00
N LYS A 66 0.05 -8.28 -4.36
CA LYS A 66 0.23 -8.06 -2.91
C LYS A 66 -1.08 -7.67 -2.25
N THR A 67 -1.13 -7.71 -0.92
CA THR A 67 -2.29 -7.22 -0.17
C THR A 67 -2.23 -5.70 0.03
N VAL A 68 -3.36 -5.08 0.35
CA VAL A 68 -3.39 -3.64 0.61
C VAL A 68 -2.56 -3.30 1.83
N GLU A 69 -2.56 -4.17 2.84
CA GLU A 69 -1.88 -4.01 4.12
C GLU A 69 -0.35 -4.11 3.97
N GLU A 70 0.13 -4.96 3.05
CA GLU A 70 1.55 -5.06 2.71
C GLU A 70 2.08 -3.80 2.01
N VAL A 71 1.25 -3.20 1.15
CA VAL A 71 1.65 -2.02 0.37
C VAL A 71 1.41 -0.73 1.17
N TRP A 72 0.28 -0.66 1.85
CA TRP A 72 -0.18 0.43 2.70
C TRP A 72 -0.69 -0.15 4.02
N PRO A 73 0.18 -0.35 5.02
CA PRO A 73 -0.25 -0.64 6.37
C PRO A 73 -0.99 0.60 6.84
N ASP A 74 -2.31 0.50 6.91
CA ASP A 74 -3.12 1.54 7.50
C ASP A 74 -2.77 1.65 8.98
N GLU A 75 -2.74 2.88 9.50
CA GLU A 75 -2.32 3.17 10.88
C GLU A 75 -3.25 2.56 11.95
N THR A 76 -4.35 1.93 11.53
CA THR A 76 -5.33 1.27 12.39
C THR A 76 -4.86 -0.05 13.01
N ASN A 77 -3.72 -0.63 12.61
CA ASN A 77 -3.17 -1.85 13.22
C ASN A 77 -2.01 -1.57 14.21
N LYS A 78 -2.10 -0.50 15.01
CA LYS A 78 -1.25 -0.35 16.20
C LYS A 78 -1.78 -1.09 17.44
N GLU A 79 -2.97 -1.66 17.39
CA GLU A 79 -3.62 -2.32 18.53
C GLU A 79 -3.91 -3.81 18.25
N SER A 80 -2.88 -4.64 18.14
CA SER A 80 -3.05 -6.09 18.34
C SER A 80 -1.83 -6.76 18.97
N GLY A 81 -0.88 -5.95 19.45
CA GLY A 81 0.35 -6.38 20.11
C GLY A 81 0.33 -6.29 21.64
N GLU A 82 -0.81 -6.04 22.28
CA GLU A 82 -0.97 -6.17 23.74
C GLU A 82 -1.93 -7.31 24.04
N ALA A 83 -1.39 -8.51 23.89
CA ALA A 83 -1.99 -9.72 24.41
C ALA A 83 -2.09 -9.65 25.94
N CYS A 84 -3.29 -9.94 26.47
CA CYS A 84 -3.46 -11.07 27.39
C CYS A 84 -2.62 -11.10 28.70
N GLN A 85 -2.33 -9.97 29.37
CA GLN A 85 -1.57 -10.00 30.64
C GLN A 85 -2.29 -9.50 31.90
N ARG A 86 -3.57 -9.11 31.88
CA ARG A 86 -4.25 -8.66 33.12
C ARG A 86 -5.68 -9.15 33.28
N ALA A 87 -5.86 -10.47 33.23
CA ALA A 87 -7.07 -11.13 33.72
C ALA A 87 -6.77 -12.26 34.72
N CYS A 88 -5.65 -12.14 35.45
CA CYS A 88 -5.37 -12.90 36.67
C CYS A 88 -4.77 -11.95 37.69
N LEU A 89 -5.62 -11.32 38.51
CA LEU A 89 -5.38 -10.96 39.91
C LEU A 89 -6.71 -10.57 40.54
#